data_AF-C8XKF9-F1
#
_entry.id   AF-C8XKF9-F1
#
_cell.length_a   1.000
_cell.length_b   1.000
_cell.length_c   1.000
_cell.angle_alpha   90.00
_cell.angle_beta   90.00
_cell.angle_gamma   90.00
#
_symmetry.space_group_name_H-M   'P 1'
#
loop_
_entity.id
_entity.type
_entity.pdbx_description
1 polymer ?
#
loop_
_entity_poly.entity_id
_entity_poly.type
_entity_poly.pdbx_seq_one_letter_code
_entity_poly.pdbx_strand_id
1 'polypeptide(L)'
;MATTGTPGTLGPRGALGLIETKGLVGAIEAADAMVKAANVQIVGHREIGGGLVTVMVRGDVGAVKAATDAGAVAAGKAGEVVSVHVIPRPHEETEGILAILTRPKG
;
A
#
# COMPACT_ATOMS: atom_id res chain seq x y z
N MET A 1 22.30 -19.49 18.59
CA MET A 1 22.36 -18.06 18.99
C MET A 1 21.01 -17.45 18.68
N ALA A 2 20.17 -17.26 19.70
CA ALA A 2 18.94 -16.50 19.61
C ALA A 2 19.23 -15.08 20.12
N THR A 3 18.78 -14.07 19.38
CA THR A 3 18.05 -12.84 19.82
C THR A 3 18.20 -11.75 18.74
N THR A 4 17.53 -11.89 17.60
CA THR A 4 17.12 -10.70 16.83
C THR A 4 15.93 -10.11 17.57
N GLY A 5 16.14 -8.95 18.20
CA GLY A 5 15.13 -8.29 19.02
C GLY A 5 13.80 -8.17 18.29
N THR A 6 12.72 -8.43 19.01
CA THR A 6 11.34 -8.34 18.52
C THR A 6 11.12 -6.93 17.93
N PRO A 7 10.92 -6.79 16.60
CA PRO A 7 10.46 -5.51 16.06
C PRO A 7 9.03 -5.34 16.57
N GLY A 8 8.75 -4.20 17.22
CA GLY A 8 7.41 -3.83 17.67
C GLY A 8 6.38 -4.16 16.59
N THR A 9 5.34 -4.88 17.02
CA THR A 9 4.20 -5.39 16.25
C THR A 9 4.28 -5.07 14.75
N LEU A 10 4.87 -5.98 13.97
CA LEU A 10 4.77 -5.94 12.51
C LEU A 10 3.29 -5.75 12.17
N GLY A 11 2.98 -4.70 11.40
CA GLY A 11 1.62 -4.38 11.01
C GLY A 11 0.94 -5.55 10.28
N PRO A 12 -0.34 -5.39 9.89
CA PRO A 12 -1.12 -6.47 9.28
C PRO A 12 -0.34 -7.14 8.14
N ARG A 13 -0.19 -8.47 8.20
CA ARG A 13 0.49 -9.28 7.19
C ARG A 13 -0.52 -9.82 6.19
N GLY A 14 -0.06 -10.13 4.98
CA GLY A 14 -0.90 -10.61 3.89
C GLY A 14 -0.39 -10.14 2.54
N ALA A 15 -1.21 -10.31 1.50
CA ALA A 15 -0.90 -9.74 0.20
C ALA A 15 -0.75 -8.22 0.31
N LEU A 16 0.13 -7.65 -0.51
CA LEU A 16 0.39 -6.22 -0.58
C LEU A 16 -0.18 -5.67 -1.88
N GLY A 17 -1.02 -4.63 -1.77
CA GLY A 17 -1.46 -3.81 -2.90
C GLY A 17 -0.75 -2.47 -2.88
N LEU A 18 -0.33 -2.01 -4.05
CA LEU A 18 0.38 -0.75 -4.27
C LEU A 18 -0.31 0.01 -5.39
N ILE A 19 -0.63 1.28 -5.14
CA ILE A 19 -1.00 2.23 -6.20
C ILE A 19 -0.11 3.47 -6.05
N GLU A 20 0.59 3.82 -7.12
CA GLU A 20 1.37 5.05 -7.21
C GLU A 20 0.69 6.03 -8.16
N THR A 21 0.59 7.28 -7.73
CA THR A 21 0.00 8.37 -8.51
C THR A 21 0.95 9.56 -8.60
N LYS A 22 0.74 10.38 -9.64
CA LYS A 22 1.28 11.73 -9.71
C LYS A 22 0.30 12.68 -9.00
N GLY A 23 0.72 13.17 -7.84
CA GLY A 23 -0.06 14.06 -6.97
C GLY A 23 -0.83 13.32 -5.89
N LEU A 24 -1.12 14.04 -4.80
CA LEU A 24 -1.74 13.50 -3.59
C LEU A 24 -3.25 13.21 -3.76
N VAL A 25 -3.96 13.99 -4.58
CA VAL A 25 -5.41 13.83 -4.75
C VAL A 25 -5.76 12.47 -5.34
N GLY A 26 -5.06 12.03 -6.39
CA GLY A 26 -5.24 10.70 -6.97
C GLY A 26 -4.92 9.58 -5.99
N ALA A 27 -3.89 9.75 -5.15
CA ALA A 27 -3.55 8.77 -4.11
C ALA A 27 -4.63 8.66 -3.03
N ILE A 28 -5.21 9.79 -2.59
CA ILE A 28 -6.32 9.78 -1.62
C ILE A 28 -7.54 9.09 -2.21
N GLU A 29 -7.89 9.39 -3.46
CA GLU A 29 -9.00 8.75 -4.16
C GLU A 29 -8.77 7.24 -4.32
N ALA A 30 -7.54 6.83 -4.65
CA ALA A 30 -7.15 5.43 -4.70
C ALA A 30 -7.39 4.74 -3.35
N ALA A 31 -6.93 5.37 -2.27
CA ALA A 31 -7.01 4.85 -0.91
C ALA A 31 -8.46 4.61 -0.48
N ASP A 32 -9.32 5.61 -0.69
CA ASP A 32 -10.75 5.55 -0.35
C ASP A 32 -11.48 4.46 -1.15
N ALA A 33 -11.24 4.38 -2.45
CA ALA A 33 -11.84 3.35 -3.31
C ALA A 33 -11.36 1.93 -2.95
N MET A 34 -10.07 1.74 -2.65
CA MET A 34 -9.51 0.44 -2.27
C MET A 34 -10.23 -0.16 -1.05
N VAL A 35 -10.37 0.62 0.03
CA VAL A 35 -10.97 0.13 1.28
C VAL A 35 -12.49 -0.04 1.20
N LYS A 36 -13.16 0.65 0.27
CA LYS A 36 -14.59 0.47 0.01
C LYS A 36 -14.90 -0.75 -0.86
N ALA A 37 -13.98 -1.13 -1.74
CA ALA A 37 -14.19 -2.20 -2.70
C ALA A 37 -14.01 -3.60 -2.11
N ALA A 38 -13.14 -3.77 -1.12
CA ALA A 38 -12.85 -5.08 -0.54
C ALA A 38 -12.38 -4.98 0.92
N ASN A 39 -12.35 -6.12 1.61
CA ASN A 39 -11.84 -6.21 2.97
C ASN A 39 -10.30 -6.11 2.98
N VAL A 40 -9.79 -4.88 2.94
CA VAL A 40 -8.37 -4.53 3.01
C VAL A 40 -8.13 -3.42 4.01
N GLN A 41 -6.89 -3.30 4.49
CA GLN A 41 -6.48 -2.23 5.40
C GLN A 41 -5.37 -1.40 4.77
N ILE A 42 -5.49 -0.07 4.82
CA ILE A 42 -4.39 0.83 4.48
C ILE A 42 -3.31 0.69 5.52
N VAL A 43 -2.09 0.37 5.08
CA VAL A 43 -0.92 0.30 5.97
C VAL A 43 -0.06 1.55 5.92
N GLY A 44 -0.28 2.41 4.94
CA GLY A 44 0.33 3.73 4.88
C GLY A 44 0.44 4.27 3.47
N HIS A 45 1.12 5.41 3.36
CA HIS A 45 1.52 5.99 2.08
C HIS A 45 3.00 6.37 2.13
N ARG A 46 3.61 6.57 0.96
CA ARG A 46 4.98 7.05 0.83
C ARG A 46 5.08 8.12 -0.25
N GLU A 47 5.74 9.21 0.12
CA GLU A 47 6.11 10.28 -0.79
C GLU A 47 7.62 10.26 -0.99
N ILE A 48 8.06 10.22 -2.25
CA ILE A 48 9.49 10.16 -2.61
C ILE A 48 9.98 11.42 -3.32
N GLY A 49 9.13 12.45 -3.41
CA GLY A 49 9.40 13.67 -4.16
C GLY A 49 8.95 13.59 -5.62
N GLY A 50 9.13 14.68 -6.37
CA GLY A 50 8.71 14.75 -7.78
C GLY A 50 7.20 14.60 -7.99
N GLY A 51 6.40 14.80 -6.95
CA GLY A 51 4.95 14.59 -6.96
C GLY A 51 4.52 13.12 -6.94
N LEU A 52 5.40 12.16 -6.68
CA LEU A 52 5.05 10.74 -6.61
C LEU A 52 4.57 10.35 -5.22
N VAL A 53 3.39 9.73 -5.16
CA VAL A 53 2.75 9.28 -3.93
C VAL A 53 2.29 7.84 -4.13
N THR A 54 2.78 6.92 -3.30
CA THR A 54 2.35 5.52 -3.27
C THR A 54 1.46 5.26 -2.06
N VAL A 55 0.30 4.63 -2.25
CA VAL A 55 -0.56 4.12 -1.19
C VAL A 55 -0.47 2.60 -1.14
N MET A 56 -0.48 2.05 0.08
CA MET A 56 -0.25 0.64 0.34
C MET A 56 -1.39 0.04 1.15
N VAL A 57 -1.92 -1.11 0.72
CA VAL A 57 -2.97 -1.86 1.42
C VAL A 57 -2.59 -3.31 1.67
N ARG A 58 -3.21 -3.94 2.68
CA ARG A 58 -3.02 -5.35 3.05
C ARG A 58 -4.34 -6.10 3.16
N GLY A 59 -4.31 -7.38 2.86
CA GLY A 59 -5.43 -8.31 3.02
C GLY A 59 -5.17 -9.65 2.35
N ASP A 60 -6.24 -10.41 2.10
CA ASP A 60 -6.17 -11.62 1.27
C ASP A 60 -5.90 -11.26 -0.19
N VAL A 61 -5.18 -12.10 -0.93
CA VAL A 61 -4.76 -11.79 -2.31
C VAL A 61 -5.93 -11.45 -3.24
N GLY A 62 -7.09 -12.09 -3.07
CA GLY A 62 -8.29 -11.78 -3.85
C GLY A 62 -8.86 -10.40 -3.52
N ALA A 63 -8.95 -10.07 -2.23
CA ALA A 63 -9.40 -8.77 -1.76
C ALA A 63 -8.46 -7.64 -2.20
N VAL A 64 -7.14 -7.87 -2.12
CA VAL A 64 -6.13 -6.90 -2.55
C VAL A 64 -6.20 -6.63 -4.05
N LYS A 65 -6.37 -7.66 -4.90
CA LYS A 65 -6.56 -7.46 -6.34
C LYS A 65 -7.80 -6.63 -6.65
N ALA A 66 -8.94 -7.00 -6.06
CA ALA A 66 -10.20 -6.27 -6.24
C ALA A 66 -10.09 -4.82 -5.77
N ALA A 67 -9.43 -4.59 -4.63
CA ALA A 67 -9.17 -3.26 -4.12
C ALA A 67 -8.32 -2.44 -5.09
N THR A 68 -7.17 -2.97 -5.54
CA THR A 68 -6.26 -2.23 -6.43
C THR A 68 -6.88 -1.91 -7.79
N ASP A 69 -7.70 -2.82 -8.34
CA ASP A 69 -8.42 -2.58 -9.59
C ASP A 69 -9.40 -1.41 -9.45
N ALA A 70 -10.20 -1.40 -8.38
CA ALA A 70 -11.13 -0.30 -8.09
C ALA A 70 -10.40 1.02 -7.79
N GLY A 71 -9.34 0.96 -7.00
CA GLY A 71 -8.50 2.11 -6.65
C GLY A 71 -7.86 2.78 -7.86
N ALA A 72 -7.34 1.98 -8.80
CA ALA A 72 -6.72 2.49 -10.02
C ALA A 72 -7.73 3.23 -10.91
N VAL A 73 -8.93 2.67 -11.08
CA VAL A 73 -10.01 3.30 -11.85
C VAL A 73 -10.45 4.62 -11.23
N ALA A 74 -10.59 4.68 -9.91
CA ALA A 74 -11.00 5.90 -9.20
C ALA A 74 -9.89 6.98 -9.28
N ALA A 75 -8.65 6.60 -8.97
CA ALA A 75 -7.49 7.49 -9.03
C ALA A 75 -7.26 8.07 -10.42
N GLY A 76 -7.46 7.28 -11.48
CA GLY A 76 -7.32 7.73 -12.86
C GLY A 76 -8.37 8.77 -13.30
N LYS A 77 -9.48 8.92 -12.56
CA LYS A 77 -10.46 10.01 -12.78
C LYS A 77 -10.07 11.29 -12.07
N ALA A 78 -9.38 11.18 -10.95
CA ALA A 78 -8.96 12.30 -10.11
C ALA A 78 -7.54 12.81 -10.43
N GLY A 79 -6.75 12.04 -11.17
CA GLY A 79 -5.37 12.38 -11.53
C GLY A 79 -4.71 11.31 -12.40
N GLU A 80 -3.39 11.22 -12.32
CA GLU A 80 -2.58 10.31 -13.11
C GLU A 80 -2.11 9.12 -12.25
N VAL A 81 -2.44 7.90 -12.68
CA VAL A 81 -1.91 6.66 -12.10
C VAL A 81 -0.62 6.31 -12.81
N VAL A 82 0.47 6.20 -12.04
CA VAL A 82 1.80 5.87 -12.54
C VAL A 82 2.01 4.36 -12.54
N SER A 83 1.63 3.68 -11.45
CA SER A 83 1.76 2.23 -11.35
C SER A 83 0.73 1.60 -10.42
N VAL A 84 0.40 0.33 -10.69
CA VAL A 84 -0.47 -0.52 -9.85
C VAL A 84 0.20 -1.88 -9.75
N HIS A 85 0.34 -2.40 -8.54
CA HIS A 85 0.99 -3.70 -8.34
C HIS A 85 0.42 -4.47 -7.17
N VAL A 86 0.42 -5.80 -7.29
CA VAL A 86 0.01 -6.72 -6.23
C VAL A 86 1.07 -7.78 -6.02
N ILE A 87 1.50 -7.93 -4.77
CA ILE A 87 2.41 -9.00 -4.33
C ILE A 87 1.61 -9.96 -3.44
N PRO A 88 1.25 -11.17 -3.92
CA PRO A 88 0.41 -12.11 -3.16
C PRO A 88 1.01 -12.55 -1.83
N ARG A 89 2.34 -12.66 -1.76
CA ARG A 89 3.07 -13.10 -0.57
C ARG A 89 4.46 -12.45 -0.55
N PRO A 90 4.59 -11.24 0.01
CA PRO A 90 5.90 -10.59 0.15
C PRO A 90 6.84 -11.46 0.97
N HIS A 91 8.13 -11.44 0.61
CA HIS A 91 9.16 -12.14 1.38
C HIS A 91 9.37 -11.46 2.73
N GLU A 92 9.88 -12.18 3.73
CA GLU A 92 10.09 -11.62 5.07
C GLU A 92 11.06 -10.42 5.07
N GLU A 93 12.11 -10.46 4.24
CA GLU A 93 12.99 -9.29 4.06
C GLU A 93 12.26 -8.09 3.46
N THR A 94 11.31 -8.33 2.54
CA THR A 94 10.46 -7.28 1.97
C THR A 94 9.55 -6.67 3.04
N GLU A 95 9.02 -7.47 3.96
CA GLU A 95 8.25 -6.98 5.11
C GLU A 95 9.08 -6.02 5.98
N GLY A 96 10.38 -6.29 6.16
CA GLY A 96 11.30 -5.41 6.85
C GLY A 96 11.40 -4.02 6.22
N ILE A 97 11.47 -3.95 4.89
CA ILE A 97 11.47 -2.69 4.14
C ILE A 97 10.14 -1.96 4.31
N LEU A 98 9.03 -2.66 4.15
CA LEU A 98 7.68 -2.07 4.24
C LEU A 98 7.43 -1.46 5.62
N ALA A 99 7.91 -2.08 6.69
CA ALA A 99 7.82 -1.56 8.04
C ALA A 99 8.60 -0.23 8.25
N ILE A 100 9.59 0.07 7.41
CA ILE A 100 10.30 1.36 7.43
C ILE A 100 9.51 2.41 6.63
N LEU A 101 8.88 2.00 5.52
CA LEU A 101 8.17 2.89 4.63
C LEU A 101 6.86 3.43 5.24
N THR A 102 6.17 2.61 6.03
CA THR A 102 4.87 2.94 6.63
C THR A 102 4.96 3.62 7.99
N ARG A 103 6.17 3.78 8.56
CA ARG A 103 6.33 4.53 9.81
C ARG A 103 6.02 6.01 9.61
N PRO A 104 5.24 6.64 10.50
CA PRO A 104 5.06 8.09 10.50
C PRO A 104 6.44 8.75 10.61
N LYS A 105 6.69 9.79 9.80
CA LYS A 105 7.80 10.70 10.09
C LYS A 105 7.38 11.54 11.31
N GLY A 106 8.18 11.45 12.38
CA GLY A 106 8.00 12.26 13.58
C GLY A 106 8.10 13.74 13.30
#